data_AF-A0A1A9RKK4-F1
#
_entry.id   AF-A0A1A9RKK4-F1
#
_cell.length_a   1.000
_cell.length_b   1.000
_cell.length_c   1.000
_cell.angle_alpha   90.00
_cell.angle_beta   90.00
_cell.angle_gamma   90.00
#
_symmetry.space_group_name_H-M   'P 1'
#
loop_
_entity.id
_entity.type
_entity.pdbx_description
1 polymer ?
#
loop_
_entity_poly.entity_id
_entity_poly.type
_entity_poly.pdbx_seq_one_letter_code
_entity_poly.pdbx_strand_id
1 'polypeptide(L)' 'MNDIYQSILRLKNKLLINYVPEEISYLAMEILNKYSLCLDNKERKMMLEIIAMDMGEEFVLSQAECLEVIDFLLQSKRQI' A
#
# COMPACT_ATOMS: atom_id res chain seq x y z
N MET A 1 10.62 16.59 1.90
CA MET A 1 9.59 15.92 1.08
C MET A 1 9.26 14.63 1.81
N ASN A 2 7.99 14.30 2.02
CA ASN A 2 7.63 13.16 2.85
C ASN A 2 7.93 11.84 2.11
N ASP A 3 9.02 11.17 2.48
CA ASP A 3 9.53 9.98 1.77
C ASP A 3 8.55 8.80 1.81
N ILE A 4 7.78 8.63 2.89
CA ILE A 4 6.73 7.61 2.96
C ILE A 4 5.57 7.97 2.02
N TYR A 5 5.16 9.24 1.98
CA TYR A 5 4.13 9.70 1.04
C TYR A 5 4.53 9.43 -0.41
N GLN A 6 5.76 9.75 -0.80
CA GLN A 6 6.25 9.47 -2.16
C GLN A 6 6.29 7.97 -2.47
N SER A 7 6.62 7.14 -1.49
CA SER A 7 6.64 5.68 -1.65
C SER A 7 5.23 5.09 -1.82
N ILE A 8 4.25 5.57 -1.04
CA ILE A 8 2.84 5.20 -1.20
C ILE A 8 2.29 5.72 -2.53
N LEU A 9 2.69 6.92 -2.97
CA LEU A 9 2.28 7.46 -4.27
C LEU A 9 2.82 6.62 -5.43
N ARG A 10 4.06 6.12 -5.31
CA ARG A 10 4.63 5.16 -6.26
C ARG A 10 3.83 3.86 -6.31
N LEU A 11 3.37 3.35 -5.16
CA LEU A 11 2.50 2.18 -5.09
C LEU A 11 1.18 2.42 -5.84
N LYS A 12 0.53 3.56 -5.60
CA LYS A 12 -0.69 3.98 -6.34
C LYS A 12 -0.45 4.00 -7.85
N ASN A 13 0.63 4.62 -8.29
CA ASN A 13 0.94 4.73 -9.72
C ASN A 13 1.18 3.35 -10.35
N LYS A 14 1.86 2.44 -9.65
CA LYS A 14 2.06 1.07 -10.13
C LYS A 14 0.73 0.35 -10.32
N LEU A 15 -0.15 0.46 -9.34
CA LEU A 15 -1.48 -0.10 -9.41
C LEU A 15 -2.29 0.44 -10.59
N LEU A 16 -2.22 1.74 -10.87
CA LEU A 16 -2.96 2.37 -11.98
C LEU A 16 -2.43 1.99 -13.37
N ILE A 17 -1.12 1.77 -13.49
CA ILE A 17 -0.47 1.46 -14.78
C ILE A 17 -0.60 -0.01 -15.14
N ASN A 18 -0.32 -0.90 -14.18
CA ASN A 18 -0.31 -2.35 -14.41
C ASN A 18 -0.60 -3.06 -13.09
N TYR A 19 -1.87 -3.39 -12.86
CA TYR A 19 -2.29 -4.07 -11.65
C TYR A 19 -1.88 -5.55 -11.69
N VAL A 20 -0.81 -5.88 -10.96
CA VAL A 20 -0.35 -7.25 -10.73
C VAL A 20 -0.30 -7.45 -9.21
N PRO A 21 -1.22 -8.21 -8.60
CA PRO A 21 -1.35 -8.33 -7.14
C PRO A 21 -0.05 -8.67 -6.42
N GLU A 22 0.74 -9.59 -6.98
CA GLU A 22 2.05 -10.02 -6.45
C GLU A 22 3.05 -8.85 -6.39
N GLU A 23 3.17 -8.07 -7.46
CA GLU A 23 4.05 -6.88 -7.49
C GLU A 23 3.57 -5.81 -6.49
N ILE A 24 2.25 -5.61 -6.39
CA ILE A 24 1.67 -4.63 -5.47
C ILE A 24 1.91 -5.04 -4.01
N SER A 25 1.72 -6.32 -3.69
CA SER A 25 2.03 -6.88 -2.38
C SER A 25 3.51 -6.69 -2.02
N TYR A 26 4.42 -7.06 -2.93
CA TYR A 26 5.85 -6.91 -2.70
C TYR A 26 6.25 -5.46 -2.40
N LEU A 27 5.77 -4.51 -3.20
CA LEU A 27 6.05 -3.09 -2.98
C LEU A 27 5.44 -2.57 -1.67
N ALA A 28 4.25 -3.03 -1.30
CA ALA A 28 3.64 -2.70 -0.02
C ALA A 28 4.48 -3.23 1.16
N MET A 29 5.03 -4.44 1.04
CA MET A 29 5.94 -5.02 2.03
C MET A 29 7.22 -4.18 2.18
N GLU A 30 7.83 -3.74 1.07
CA GLU A 30 9.01 -2.86 1.13
C GLU A 30 8.72 -1.54 1.86
N ILE A 31 7.58 -0.92 1.57
CA ILE A 31 7.15 0.32 2.22
C ILE A 31 6.94 0.10 3.72
N LEU A 32 6.22 -0.96 4.09
CA LEU A 32 5.97 -1.29 5.50
C LEU A 32 7.28 -1.52 6.26
N ASN A 33 8.21 -2.30 5.69
CA ASN A 33 9.50 -2.59 6.32
C ASN A 33 10.33 -1.32 6.52
N LYS A 34 10.37 -0.45 5.50
CA LYS A 34 11.17 0.79 5.54
C LYS A 34 10.56 1.87 6.44
N TYR A 35 9.24 1.96 6.51
CA TYR A 35 8.53 3.07 7.15
C TYR A 35 7.60 2.63 8.29
N SER A 36 7.82 1.45 8.87
CA SER A 36 6.97 0.88 9.93
C SER A 36 6.74 1.81 11.12
N LEU A 37 7.74 2.63 11.48
CA LEU A 37 7.67 3.61 12.57
C LEU A 37 6.88 4.88 12.20
N CYS A 38 6.72 5.15 10.91
CA CYS A 38 5.95 6.28 10.39
C CYS A 38 4.46 5.93 10.20
N LEU A 39 4.10 4.66 10.37
CA LEU A 39 2.74 4.15 10.22
C LEU A 39 2.14 3.84 11.59
N ASP A 40 0.92 4.30 11.82
CA ASP A 40 0.13 3.92 12.99
C ASP A 40 -0.41 2.48 12.86
N ASN A 41 -1.09 1.98 13.89
CA ASN A 41 -1.59 0.61 13.90
C ASN A 41 -2.66 0.34 12.82
N LYS A 42 -3.51 1.32 12.51
CA LYS A 42 -4.54 1.18 11.49
C LYS A 42 -3.90 1.13 10.10
N GLU A 43 -2.95 2.03 9.85
CA GLU A 43 -2.23 2.10 8.58
C GLU A 43 -1.36 0.86 8.36
N ARG A 44 -0.70 0.35 9.40
CA ARG A 44 0.04 -0.93 9.32
C ARG A 44 -0.88 -2.09 8.97
N LYS A 45 -2.07 -2.15 9.57
CA LYS A 45 -3.05 -3.20 9.26
C LYS A 45 -3.49 -3.15 7.79
N MET A 46 -3.79 -1.95 7.29
CA MET A 46 -4.13 -1.73 5.89
C MET A 46 -3.01 -2.13 4.92
N MET A 47 -1.75 -1.83 5.26
CA MET A 47 -0.60 -2.30 4.48
C MET A 47 -0.50 -3.82 4.48
N LEU A 48 -0.77 -4.47 5.62
CA LEU A 48 -0.78 -5.94 5.73
C LEU A 48 -1.90 -6.58 4.91
N GLU A 49 -3.06 -5.93 4.77
CA GLU A 49 -4.15 -6.39 3.89
C GLU A 49 -3.70 -6.40 2.41
N ILE A 50 -2.96 -5.37 1.97
CA ILE A 50 -2.37 -5.34 0.62
C ILE A 50 -1.28 -6.43 0.47
N ILE A 51 -0.46 -6.64 1.50
CA ILE A 51 0.61 -7.66 1.47
C ILE A 51 0.02 -9.08 1.39
N ALA A 52 -1.11 -9.33 2.04
CA ALA A 52 -1.76 -10.63 2.04
C ALA A 52 -2.21 -11.10 0.64
N MET A 53 -2.29 -10.20 -0.35
CA MET A 53 -2.65 -10.56 -1.73
C MET A 53 -1.66 -11.53 -2.40
N ASP A 54 -0.44 -11.67 -1.88
CA ASP A 54 0.56 -12.64 -2.36
C ASP A 54 0.32 -14.06 -1.78
N MET A 55 -0.65 -14.22 -0.87
CA MET A 55 -0.94 -15.51 -0.20
C MET A 55 -1.97 -16.39 -0.94
N GLY A 56 -2.45 -15.96 -2.11
CA GLY A 56 -3.39 -16.70 -2.96
C GLY A 56 -4.64 -15.92 -3.34
N GLU A 57 -5.36 -16.41 -4.36
CA GLU A 57 -6.50 -15.69 -4.99
C GLU A 57 -7.61 -15.29 -4.02
N GLU A 58 -7.81 -16.03 -2.92
CA GLU A 58 -8.83 -15.75 -1.90
C GLU A 58 -8.60 -14.44 -1.12
N PHE A 59 -7.37 -13.92 -1.15
CA PHE A 59 -6.98 -12.70 -0.44
C PHE A 59 -6.72 -11.52 -1.40
N VAL A 60 -6.89 -11.72 -2.70
CA VAL A 60 -6.63 -10.70 -3.72
C VAL A 60 -7.76 -9.68 -3.71
N LEU A 61 -7.45 -8.49 -3.23
CA LEU A 61 -8.33 -7.33 -3.41
C LEU A 61 -8.45 -7.02 -4.90
N SER A 62 -9.58 -6.47 -5.31
CA SER A 62 -9.69 -5.85 -6.62
C SER A 62 -8.80 -4.60 -6.71
N GLN A 63 -8.50 -4.17 -7.94
CA GLN A 63 -7.75 -2.93 -8.17
C GLN A 63 -8.42 -1.72 -7.48
N ALA A 64 -9.76 -1.67 -7.45
CA ALA A 64 -10.52 -0.60 -6.83
C ALA A 64 -10.40 -0.61 -5.29
N GLU A 65 -10.52 -1.79 -4.67
CA GLU A 65 -10.37 -1.93 -3.21
C GLU A 65 -8.95 -1.54 -2.76
N CYS A 66 -7.92 -1.95 -3.53
CA CYS A 66 -6.56 -1.50 -3.27
C CYS A 66 -6.40 0.03 -3.39
N LEU A 67 -7.07 0.66 -4.37
CA LEU A 67 -7.05 2.12 -4.51
C LEU A 67 -7.65 2.82 -3.31
N GLU A 68 -8.77 2.32 -2.77
CA GLU A 68 -9.39 2.90 -1.59
C GLU A 68 -8.46 2.86 -0.37
N VAL A 69 -7.78 1.73 -0.16
CA VAL A 69 -6.80 1.59 0.91
C VAL A 69 -5.62 2.54 0.71
N ILE A 70 -5.05 2.59 -0.49
CA ILE A 70 -3.89 3.45 -0.79
C ILE A 70 -4.26 4.93 -0.70
N ASP A 71 -5.46 5.33 -1.12
CA ASP A 71 -5.92 6.71 -1.03
C ASP A 71 -6.13 7.16 0.41
N PHE A 72 -6.64 6.27 1.27
CA PHE A 72 -6.69 6.53 2.71
C PHE A 72 -5.27 6.77 3.28
N LEU A 73 -4.30 5.91 2.95
CA LEU A 73 -2.92 6.05 3.41
C LEU A 73 -2.28 7.36 2.93
N LEU A 74 -2.50 7.73 1.66
CA LEU A 74 -2.02 9.00 1.11
C LEU A 74 -2.62 10.22 1.81
N GLN A 75 -3.92 10.20 2.10
CA GLN A 75 -4.57 11.28 2.83
C GLN A 75 -3.98 11.46 4.23
N SER A 76 -3.72 10.36 4.93
CA SER A 76 -3.11 10.38 6.27
C SER A 76 -1.69 10.95 6.25
N LYS A 77 -0.89 10.66 5.21
CA LYS A 77 0.50 11.16 5.09
C LYS A 77 0.63 12.52 4.42
N ARG A 78 -0.45 13.14 3.95
CA ARG A 78 -0.41 14.43 3.25
C ARG A 78 0.01 15.62 4.14
N GLN A 79 -0.14 15.50 5.45
CA GLN A 79 0.05 16.60 6.43
C GLN A 79 1.33 16.48 7.28
N ILE A 80 2.12 15.43 7.10
CA ILE A 80 3.42 15.23 7.78
C ILE A 80 4.53 15.77 6.88
#